data_AF-A0A5K0X9I6-F1
#
_entry.id   AF-A0A5K0X9I6-F1
#
_cell.length_a   1.000
_cell.length_b   1.000
_cell.length_c   1.000
_cell.angle_alpha   90.00
_cell.angle_beta   90.00
_cell.angle_gamma   90.00
#
_symmetry.space_group_name_H-M   'P 1'
#
loop_
_entity.id
_entity.type
_entity.pdbx_description
1 polymer ?
#
loop_
_entity_poly.entity_id
_entity_poly.type
_entity_poly.pdbx_seq_one_letter_code
_entity_poly.pdbx_strand_id
1 'polypeptide(L)' 'LSIVSDDSRPMVNKSIGRKIVDKVQQVYGSQLSSKNFVYDGEKGLYTYGELPKKTMNFTVLLEESNYRR' A
#
# COMPACT_ATOMS: atom_id res chain seq x y z
N LEU A 1 -0.66 -0.67 9.67
CA LEU A 1 0.06 -0.10 8.52
C LEU A 1 0.73 1.21 8.95
N SER A 2 2.04 1.34 8.74
CA SER A 2 2.77 2.59 8.94
C SER A 2 3.29 3.04 7.59
N ILE A 3 3.04 4.30 7.23
CA ILE A 3 3.44 4.89 5.94
C ILE A 3 4.43 6.01 6.26
N VAL A 4 5.59 5.95 5.60
CA VAL A 4 6.61 7.00 5.65
C VAL A 4 6.77 7.54 4.23
N SER A 5 6.88 8.86 4.11
CA SER A 5 7.05 9.55 2.83
C SER A 5 8.28 10.44 2.92
N ASP A 6 9.11 10.42 1.87
CA ASP A 6 10.27 11.31 1.76
C ASP A 6 9.86 12.76 1.49
N ASP A 7 8.70 12.95 0.86
CA ASP A 7 8.09 14.26 0.72
C ASP A 7 7.52 14.64 2.10
N SER A 8 8.07 15.66 2.74
CA SER A 8 7.68 16.16 4.08
C SER A 8 6.28 16.77 4.12
N ARG A 9 5.46 16.49 3.10
CA ARG A 9 4.06 16.85 3.01
C ARG A 9 3.23 15.85 3.81
N PRO A 10 2.38 16.31 4.73
CA PRO A 10 1.49 15.41 5.43
C PRO A 10 0.56 14.76 4.41
N MET A 11 0.62 13.43 4.29
CA MET A 11 -0.30 12.65 3.45
C MET A 11 -1.69 12.63 4.09
N VAL A 12 -2.37 13.77 4.11
CA VAL A 12 -3.72 13.97 4.67
C VAL A 12 -4.77 13.53 3.65
N ASN A 13 -4.67 12.32 3.11
CA ASN A 13 -5.70 11.82 2.23
C ASN A 13 -6.03 10.38 2.58
N LYS A 14 -7.23 10.15 3.12
CA LYS A 14 -7.74 8.84 3.56
C LYS A 14 -7.68 7.79 2.42
N SER A 15 -7.67 8.25 1.17
CA SER A 15 -7.56 7.41 -0.03
C SER A 15 -6.14 6.97 -0.40
N ILE A 16 -5.07 7.54 0.18
CA ILE A 16 -3.69 7.22 -0.21
C ILE A 16 -3.32 5.78 0.16
N GLY A 17 -3.82 5.28 1.31
CA GLY A 17 -3.56 3.93 1.78
C GLY A 17 -4.00 2.88 0.75
N ARG A 18 -5.15 3.08 0.11
CA ARG A 18 -5.63 2.19 -0.96
C ARG A 18 -4.70 2.21 -2.17
N LYS A 19 -4.29 3.40 -2.63
CA LYS A 19 -3.33 3.53 -3.74
C LYS A 19 -2.01 2.82 -3.44
N ILE A 20 -1.52 2.93 -2.21
CA ILE A 20 -0.30 2.25 -1.75
C ILE A 20 -0.49 0.73 -1.81
N VAL A 21 -1.58 0.20 -1.24
CA VAL A 21 -1.85 -1.24 -1.22
C VAL A 21 -1.99 -1.79 -2.64
N ASP A 22 -2.74 -1.11 -3.50
CA ASP A 22 -2.91 -1.51 -4.90
C ASP A 22 -1.54 -1.55 -5.62
N LYS A 23 -0.70 -0.54 -5.40
CA LYS A 23 0.65 -0.49 -5.99
C LYS A 23 1.57 -1.57 -5.43
N VAL A 24 1.49 -1.86 -4.13
CA VAL A 24 2.25 -2.96 -3.50
C VAL A 24 1.84 -4.30 -4.10
N GLN A 25 0.54 -4.57 -4.26
CA GLN A 25 0.08 -5.80 -4.91
C GLN A 25 0.53 -5.90 -6.37
N GLN A 26 0.49 -4.78 -7.11
CA GLN A 26 0.93 -4.73 -8.49
C GLN A 26 2.43 -5.05 -8.64
N VAL A 27 3.28 -4.48 -7.77
CA VAL A 27 4.75 -4.60 -7.89
C VAL A 27 5.27 -5.88 -7.23
N TYR A 28 4.70 -6.27 -6.08
CA TYR A 28 5.21 -7.33 -5.23
C TYR A 28 4.30 -8.56 -5.15
N GLY A 29 3.23 -8.65 -5.96
CA GLY A 29 2.24 -9.74 -5.90
C GLY A 29 2.84 -11.16 -5.88
N SER A 30 3.89 -11.41 -6.65
CA SER A 30 4.59 -12.70 -6.66
C SER A 30 5.31 -13.01 -5.34
N GLN A 31 5.82 -12.00 -4.65
CA GLN A 31 6.48 -12.12 -3.34
C GLN A 31 5.49 -12.24 -2.18
N LEU A 32 4.23 -11.85 -2.42
CA LEU A 32 3.12 -11.96 -1.48
C LEU A 32 2.44 -13.34 -1.55
N SER A 33 3.10 -14.34 -2.17
CA SER A 33 2.51 -15.65 -2.43
C SER A 33 1.18 -15.56 -3.20
N SER A 34 1.04 -14.56 -4.06
CA SER A 34 -0.19 -14.26 -4.82
C SER A 34 -1.42 -14.04 -3.93
N LYS A 35 -1.24 -13.61 -2.67
CA LYS A 35 -2.33 -13.32 -1.75
C LYS A 35 -2.90 -11.93 -2.00
N ASN A 36 -4.23 -11.85 -1.87
CA ASN A 36 -4.95 -10.59 -1.95
C ASN A 36 -5.01 -9.91 -0.58
N PHE A 37 -4.71 -8.62 -0.57
CA PHE A 37 -4.86 -7.75 0.58
C PHE A 37 -6.23 -7.08 0.58
N VAL A 38 -6.80 -6.95 1.78
CA VAL A 38 -7.99 -6.14 2.05
C VAL A 38 -7.58 -5.02 2.99
N TYR A 39 -7.79 -3.78 2.57
CA TYR A 39 -7.52 -2.58 3.36
C TYR A 39 -8.82 -2.05 3.97
N ASP A 40 -8.81 -1.75 5.27
CA ASP A 40 -9.99 -1.25 5.99
C ASP A 40 -10.31 0.23 5.77
N GLY A 41 -9.46 0.96 5.04
CA GLY A 41 -9.63 2.39 4.79
C GLY A 41 -8.98 3.29 5.84
N GLU A 42 -8.31 2.73 6.85
CA GLU A 42 -7.56 3.48 7.84
C GLU A 42 -6.16 2.91 8.07
N LYS A 43 -6.02 1.78 8.76
CA LYS A 43 -4.73 1.29 9.27
C LYS A 43 -4.55 -0.21 9.15
N GLY A 44 -5.64 -0.97 9.05
CA GLY A 44 -5.64 -2.42 9.00
C GLY A 44 -5.51 -2.93 7.56
N LEU A 45 -4.59 -3.87 7.39
CA LEU A 45 -4.40 -4.62 6.16
C LEU A 45 -4.51 -6.10 6.48
N TYR A 46 -5.40 -6.80 5.78
CA TYR A 46 -5.77 -8.18 6.07
C TYR A 46 -5.56 -9.06 4.84
N THR A 47 -5.30 -10.35 5.05
CA THR A 47 -5.17 -11.35 3.98
C THR A 47 -6.01 -12.57 4.28
N TYR A 48 -6.40 -13.28 3.23
CA TYR A 48 -6.91 -14.64 3.40
C TYR A 48 -5.74 -15.61 3.65
N GLY A 49 -5.63 -16.05 4.91
CA GLY A 49 -4.56 -16.91 5.41
C GLY A 49 -3.25 -16.16 5.70
N GLU A 50 -2.30 -16.90 6.28
CA GLU A 50 -1.04 -16.35 6.78
C GLU A 50 -0.11 -15.89 5.64
N LEU A 51 0.60 -14.79 5.88
CA LEU A 51 1.68 -14.32 5.01
C LEU A 51 2.97 -15.11 5.28
N PRO A 52 3.88 -15.21 4.29
CA PRO A 52 5.15 -15.91 4.46
C PRO A 52 6.07 -15.27 5.52
N LYS A 53 5.83 -14.01 5.90
CA LYS A 53 6.59 -13.30 6.95
C LYS A 53 5.64 -12.47 7.82
N LYS A 54 5.97 -12.38 9.12
CA LYS A 54 5.23 -11.57 10.11
C LYS A 54 5.34 -10.06 9.87
N THR A 55 6.48 -9.60 9.37
CA THR A 55 6.75 -8.19 9.04
C THR A 55 7.35 -8.10 7.65
N MET A 56 6.82 -7.18 6.82
CA MET A 56 7.29 -6.93 5.46
C MET A 56 7.38 -5.42 5.24
N ASN A 57 8.47 -4.96 4.65
CA ASN A 57 8.69 -3.56 4.30
C ASN A 57 8.69 -3.42 2.78
N PHE A 58 7.92 -2.46 2.26
CA PHE A 58 7.81 -2.21 0.83
C PHE A 58 8.07 -0.73 0.55
N THR A 59 8.68 -0.47 -0.59
CA THR A 59 8.84 0.89 -1.12
C THR A 59 8.10 0.95 -2.44
N VAL A 60 7.18 1.90 -2.57
CA VAL A 60 6.43 2.10 -3.82
C VAL A 60 6.51 3.56 -4.23
N LEU A 61 6.67 3.77 -5.54
CA LEU A 61 6.53 5.08 -6.14
C LEU A 61 5.07 5.29 -6.54
N LEU A 62 4.44 6.32 -5.97
CA LEU A 62 3.11 6.76 -6.36
C LEU A 62 3.25 7.93 -7.32
N GLU A 63 2.80 7.75 -8.55
CA GLU A 63 2.69 8.86 -9.49
C GLU A 63 1.36 9.58 -9.22
N GLU A 64 1.45 10.88 -8.91
CA GLU A 64 0.25 11.72 -8.89
C GLU A 64 -0.20 11.93 -10.33
N SER A 65 -1.37 11.38 -10.67
CA SER A 65 -2.06 11.71 -11.92
C SER A 65 -2.45 13.20 -11.85
N ASN A 66 -1.59 14.07 -12.37
CA ASN A 66 -1.93 15.46 -12.62
C ASN A 66 -3.04 15.47 -13.67
N TYR A 67 -4.30 15.43 -13.25
CA TYR A 67 -5.39 15.91 -14.08
C TYR A 67 -5.19 17.42 -14.21
N ARG A 68 -4.38 17.83 -15.20
CA ARG A 68 -4.48 19.19 -15.75
C ARG A 68 -5.91 19.32 -16.27
N ARG A 69 -6.74 20.08 -15.55
CA ARG A 69 -7.99 20.62 -16.07
C ARG A 69 -7.68 21.86 -16.91
#